data_AF-A0A2S9K0F6-F1
#
_entry.id   AF-A0A2S9K0F6-F1
#
_cell.length_a   1.000
_cell.length_b   1.000
_cell.length_c   1.000
_cell.angle_alpha   90.00
_cell.angle_beta   90.00
_cell.angle_gamma   90.00
#
_symmetry.space_group_name_H-M   'P 1'
#
loop_
_entity.id
_entity.type
_entity.pdbx_description
1 polymer ?
#
loop_
_entity_poly.entity_id
_entity_poly.type
_entity_poly.pdbx_seq_one_letter_code
_entity_poly.pdbx_strand_id
1 'polypeptide(L)'
;MQNQFLVVGVDGNQTGLYGTSFAAPVVSGYAAIVGSKFTRATASQISNQLLNTARQDTIANYSAALHGRGEASLSRALAPLSIK
;
A
#
# COMPACT_ATOMS: atom_id res chain seq x y z
N MET A 1 -6.29 -27.92 1.36
CA MET A 1 -6.80 -27.26 0.16
C MET A 1 -7.47 -25.96 0.59
N GLN A 2 -6.97 -24.81 0.16
CA GLN A 2 -7.41 -23.48 0.59
C GLN A 2 -7.94 -22.74 -0.63
N ASN A 3 -9.27 -22.76 -0.81
CA ASN A 3 -9.89 -22.49 -2.11
C ASN A 3 -10.68 -21.17 -2.20
N GLN A 4 -10.62 -20.30 -1.20
CA GLN A 4 -11.31 -19.00 -1.23
C GLN A 4 -10.60 -17.99 -0.33
N PHE A 5 -9.59 -17.28 -0.86
CA PHE A 5 -9.07 -16.09 -0.20
C PHE A 5 -9.38 -14.84 -1.02
N LEU A 6 -10.24 -13.98 -0.47
CA LEU A 6 -10.13 -12.54 -0.62
C LEU A 6 -9.30 -12.06 0.58
N VAL A 7 -8.19 -11.37 0.34
CA VAL A 7 -7.30 -10.92 1.43
C VAL A 7 -7.98 -9.82 2.24
N VAL A 8 -8.21 -10.11 3.52
CA VAL A 8 -8.32 -9.14 4.60
C VAL A 8 -7.06 -9.30 5.44
N GLY A 9 -6.54 -8.20 6.00
CA GLY A 9 -5.40 -8.24 6.94
C GLY A 9 -5.77 -9.03 8.19
N VAL A 10 -5.66 -10.35 8.12
CA VAL A 10 -5.72 -11.22 9.27
C VAL A 10 -4.34 -11.21 9.90
N ASP A 11 -4.26 -11.03 11.22
CA ASP A 11 -2.98 -11.09 11.93
C ASP A 11 -2.20 -12.35 11.52
N GLY A 12 -0.92 -12.19 11.20
CA GLY A 12 -0.06 -13.30 10.80
C GLY A 12 -0.01 -14.39 11.88
N ASN A 13 -0.32 -14.04 13.13
CA ASN A 13 -0.40 -14.97 14.26
C ASN A 13 -1.60 -15.92 14.15
N GLN A 14 -2.68 -15.49 13.49
CA GLN A 14 -3.89 -16.27 13.26
C GLN A 14 -3.79 -17.17 12.03
N THR A 15 -3.00 -16.77 11.02
CA THR A 15 -2.89 -17.50 9.74
C THR A 15 -1.56 -18.21 9.54
N GLY A 16 -0.52 -17.83 10.28
CA GLY A 16 0.87 -18.24 10.06
C GLY A 16 1.50 -17.65 8.79
N LEU A 17 0.83 -16.71 8.11
CA LEU A 17 1.23 -16.22 6.80
C LEU A 17 1.93 -14.85 6.93
N TYR A 18 3.23 -14.85 6.67
CA TYR A 18 4.08 -13.67 6.66
C TYR A 18 4.84 -13.58 5.35
N GLY A 19 5.03 -12.38 4.83
CA GLY A 19 5.92 -12.16 3.69
C GLY A 19 5.51 -11.00 2.80
N THR A 20 6.46 -10.54 2.00
CA THR A 20 6.22 -9.49 0.99
C THR A 20 5.18 -9.90 -0.05
N SER A 21 4.98 -11.21 -0.26
CA SER A 21 3.91 -11.77 -1.10
C SER A 21 2.50 -11.42 -0.63
N PHE A 22 2.31 -11.08 0.66
CA PHE A 22 1.03 -10.60 1.19
C PHE A 22 0.92 -9.07 1.13
N ALA A 23 2.04 -8.35 1.23
CA ALA A 23 2.07 -6.90 1.07
C ALA A 23 1.83 -6.46 -0.39
N ALA A 24 2.39 -7.18 -1.36
CA ALA A 24 2.28 -6.87 -2.78
C ALA A 24 0.82 -6.71 -3.27
N PRO A 25 -0.11 -7.68 -3.06
CA PRO A 25 -1.50 -7.52 -3.49
C PRO A 25 -2.24 -6.38 -2.75
N VAL A 26 -1.87 -6.06 -1.51
CA VAL A 26 -2.43 -4.90 -0.78
C VAL A 26 -2.04 -3.60 -1.46
N VAL A 27 -0.76 -3.43 -1.80
CA VAL A 27 -0.27 -2.25 -2.53
C VAL A 27 -0.88 -2.17 -3.93
N SER A 28 -1.07 -3.30 -4.62
CA SER A 28 -1.80 -3.35 -5.89
C SER A 28 -3.26 -2.88 -5.75
N GLY A 29 -3.95 -3.30 -4.69
CA GLY A 29 -5.30 -2.83 -4.37
C GLY A 29 -5.34 -1.32 -4.11
N TYR A 30 -4.37 -0.78 -3.36
CA TYR A 30 -4.27 0.66 -3.13
C TYR A 30 -4.05 1.43 -4.44
N ALA A 31 -3.19 0.93 -5.33
CA ALA A 31 -2.97 1.54 -6.64
C ALA A 31 -4.25 1.57 -7.48
N ALA A 32 -5.03 0.48 -7.47
CA ALA A 32 -6.32 0.42 -8.17
C ALA A 32 -7.33 1.44 -7.61
N ILE A 33 -7.43 1.57 -6.29
CA ILE A 33 -8.33 2.55 -5.65
C ILE A 33 -7.90 3.99 -5.97
N VAL A 34 -6.59 4.29 -5.88
CA VAL A 34 -6.04 5.60 -6.23
C VAL A 34 -6.30 5.93 -7.70
N GLY A 35 -6.08 4.98 -8.62
CA GLY A 35 -6.40 5.13 -10.04
C GLY A 35 -7.90 5.34 -10.31
N SER A 36 -8.77 4.70 -9.53
CA SER A 36 -10.23 4.90 -9.63
C SER A 36 -10.67 6.30 -9.21
N LYS A 37 -9.98 6.94 -8.26
CA LYS A 37 -10.24 8.33 -7.86
C LYS A 37 -9.67 9.31 -8.89
N PHE A 38 -8.42 9.10 -9.29
CA PHE A 38 -7.68 9.99 -10.18
C PHE A 38 -7.64 9.42 -11.60
N THR A 39 -8.79 9.38 -12.27
CA THR A 39 -9.00 8.67 -13.54
C THR A 39 -8.14 9.16 -14.72
N ARG A 40 -7.52 10.34 -14.61
CA ARG A 40 -6.60 10.91 -15.61
C ARG A 40 -5.12 10.71 -15.25
N ALA A 41 -4.83 10.12 -14.09
CA ALA A 41 -3.47 9.89 -13.65
C ALA A 41 -2.85 8.70 -14.39
N THR A 42 -1.59 8.84 -14.76
CA THR A 42 -0.77 7.76 -15.30
C THR A 42 -0.35 6.80 -14.18
N ALA A 43 0.09 5.59 -14.55
CA ALA A 43 0.61 4.62 -13.60
C ALA A 43 1.80 5.16 -12.77
N SER A 44 2.63 6.03 -13.37
CA SER A 44 3.74 6.70 -12.66
C SER A 44 3.23 7.67 -11.60
N GLN A 45 2.22 8.49 -11.93
CA GLN A 45 1.61 9.42 -10.98
C GLN A 45 0.93 8.69 -9.81
N ILE A 46 0.24 7.58 -10.10
CA ILE A 46 -0.35 6.72 -9.06
C ILE A 46 0.73 6.14 -8.14
N SER A 47 1.81 5.60 -8.72
CA SER A 47 2.92 5.04 -7.96
C SER A 47 3.61 6.10 -7.10
N ASN A 48 3.90 7.27 -7.68
CA ASN A 48 4.50 8.39 -6.98
C ASN A 48 3.60 8.90 -5.85
N GLN A 49 2.28 8.93 -6.05
CA GLN A 49 1.35 9.32 -5.00
C GLN A 49 1.43 8.36 -3.80
N LEU A 50 1.45 7.05 -4.03
CA LEU A 50 1.61 6.05 -2.96
C LEU A 50 2.95 6.21 -2.24
N LEU A 51 4.04 6.40 -2.98
CA LEU A 51 5.38 6.56 -2.43
C LEU A 51 5.54 7.85 -1.62
N ASN A 52 5.02 8.97 -2.12
CA ASN A 52 5.14 10.29 -1.48
C ASN A 52 4.26 10.44 -0.24
N THR A 53 3.21 9.62 -0.12
CA THR A 53 2.28 9.63 1.01
C THR A 53 2.50 8.49 2.00
N ALA A 54 3.54 7.68 1.80
CA ALA A 54 3.97 6.66 2.75
C ALA A 54 4.34 7.28 4.11
N ARG A 55 4.06 6.55 5.18
CA ARG A 55 4.28 6.95 6.58
C ARG A 55 5.56 6.34 7.12
N GLN A 56 6.38 7.15 7.75
CA GLN A 56 7.58 6.69 8.45
C GLN A 56 7.36 6.65 9.96
N ASP A 57 6.43 7.46 10.45
CA ASP A 57 6.06 7.62 11.87
C ASP A 57 5.35 6.40 12.47
N THR A 58 4.93 5.44 11.64
CA THR A 58 4.34 4.17 12.08
C THR A 58 5.37 3.04 12.22
N ILE A 59 6.62 3.26 11.81
CA ILE A 59 7.66 2.24 11.76
C ILE A 59 8.69 2.51 12.87
N ALA A 60 8.75 1.61 13.85
CA ALA A 60 9.81 1.65 14.85
C ALA A 60 11.19 1.46 14.19
N ASN A 61 12.16 2.31 14.57
CA ASN A 61 13.53 2.28 14.03
C ASN A 61 13.58 2.36 12.49
N TYR A 62 12.83 3.29 11.91
CA TYR A 62 12.79 3.49 10.47
C TYR A 62 14.20 3.59 9.86
N SER A 63 14.43 2.76 8.84
CA SER A 63 15.60 2.74 7.98
C SER A 63 15.15 2.75 6.52
N ALA A 64 15.63 3.71 5.74
CA ALA A 64 15.27 3.82 4.32
C ALA A 64 15.76 2.62 3.49
N ALA A 65 16.89 2.01 3.88
CA ALA A 65 17.43 0.83 3.21
C ALA A 65 16.53 -0.41 3.38
N LEU A 66 15.80 -0.50 4.50
CA LEU A 66 14.91 -1.62 4.79
C LEU A 66 13.45 -1.33 4.41
N HIS A 67 12.95 -0.12 4.68
CA HIS A 67 11.53 0.22 4.59
C HIS A 67 11.19 1.10 3.36
N GLY A 68 12.19 1.47 2.55
CA GLY A 68 11.99 2.28 1.35
C GLY A 68 11.46 3.67 1.67
N ARG A 69 10.22 3.97 1.27
CA ARG A 69 9.55 5.26 1.56
C ARG A 69 8.72 5.25 2.85
N GLY A 70 8.53 4.08 3.46
CA GLY A 70 7.68 3.88 4.63
C GLY A 70 6.47 3.00 4.34
N GLU A 71 5.52 2.96 5.27
CA GLU A 71 4.29 2.19 5.20
C GLU A 71 3.27 2.88 4.29
N ALA A 72 2.68 2.13 3.35
CA ALA A 72 1.69 2.67 2.43
C ALA A 72 0.43 3.15 3.18
N SER A 73 -0.02 4.39 2.91
CA SER A 73 -1.18 4.99 3.56
C SER A 73 -2.25 5.38 2.54
N LEU A 74 -3.28 4.56 2.39
CA LEU A 74 -4.36 4.82 1.44
C LEU A 74 -5.11 6.12 1.75
N SER A 75 -5.34 6.42 3.02
CA SER A 75 -6.01 7.67 3.44
C SER A 75 -5.22 8.92 3.03
N ARG A 76 -3.89 8.93 3.20
CA ARG A 76 -3.04 10.04 2.75
C ARG A 76 -2.96 10.11 1.23
N ALA A 77 -2.86 8.96 0.55
CA ALA A 77 -2.84 8.88 -0.91
C ALA A 77 -4.12 9.45 -1.54
N LEU A 78 -5.27 9.26 -0.89
CA LEU A 78 -6.59 9.75 -1.33
C LEU A 78 -6.94 11.14 -0.80
N ALA A 79 -6.14 11.77 0.07
CA ALA A 79 -6.46 13.07 0.63
C ALA A 79 -6.56 14.23 -0.39
N PRO A 80 -5.66 14.38 -1.39
CA PRO A 80 -5.68 15.55 -2.26
C PRO A 80 -6.80 15.50 -3.31
N LEU A 81 -7.18 16.66 -3.84
CA LEU A 81 -8.16 16.78 -4.94
C LEU A 81 -7.59 16.35 -6.29
N SER A 82 -6.28 16.48 -6.48
CA SER A 82 -5.55 16.05 -7.67
C SER A 82 -4.14 15.59 -7.31
N ILE A 83 -3.52 14.80 -8.20
CA ILE A 83 -2.16 14.29 -8.05
C ILE A 83 -1.36 14.64 -9.31
N LYS A 84 -0.04 14.78 -9.15
CA LYS A 84 0.87 15.28 -10.19
C LYS A 84 1.83 14.20 -10.67
#